data_AF-V9Z4J6-F1
#
_entry.id   AF-V9Z4J6-F1
#
_cell.length_a   1.000
_cell.length_b   1.000
_cell.length_c   1.000
_cell.angle_alpha   90.00
_cell.angle_beta   90.00
_cell.angle_gamma   90.00
#
_symmetry.space_group_name_H-M   'P 1'
#
loop_
_entity.id
_entity.type
_entity.pdbx_description
1 polymer ?
#
loop_
_entity_poly.entity_id
_entity_poly.type
_entity_poly.pdbx_seq_one_letter_code
_entity_poly.pdbx_strand_id
1 'polypeptide(L)'
;MVAAVSALLLVGVLSGSARADEEESDQASVLAEQAISLIANDAGDARVAERIDDALMAPEKEGVDLALVRQALDVVERPGRTEAADERAEALLLDALGGKLPSAPKTGTFATGTETGTSTVLGEFRPARGVSDTGDAVLLGLAGAATVGGLWLSHRLRPPHTIRQLEHTTAEEVER
;
A
#
# COMPACT_ATOMS: atom_id res chain seq x y z
N MET A 1 -16.44 -45.88 14.91
CA MET A 1 -15.11 -45.32 15.24
C MET A 1 -15.23 -43.81 15.22
N VAL A 2 -15.53 -43.24 16.38
CA VAL A 2 -15.64 -41.81 16.62
C VAL A 2 -14.67 -41.54 17.77
N ALA A 3 -13.50 -41.00 17.47
CA ALA A 3 -12.59 -40.36 18.43
C ALA A 3 -11.33 -39.91 17.68
N ALA A 4 -10.79 -38.77 18.10
CA ALA A 4 -9.44 -38.27 17.78
C ALA A 4 -9.26 -37.43 16.51
N VAL A 5 -9.91 -36.26 16.42
CA VAL A 5 -9.33 -35.11 15.67
C VAL A 5 -9.52 -33.75 16.37
N SER A 6 -10.39 -33.61 17.38
CA SER A 6 -10.79 -32.28 17.88
C SER A 6 -9.93 -31.63 18.99
N ALA A 7 -8.71 -32.11 19.28
CA ALA A 7 -7.98 -31.70 20.50
C ALA A 7 -6.71 -30.83 20.29
N LEU A 8 -6.47 -30.27 19.09
CA LEU A 8 -5.20 -29.57 18.81
C LEU A 8 -5.32 -28.12 18.29
N LEU A 9 -6.39 -27.40 18.68
CA LEU A 9 -6.65 -26.03 18.18
C LEU A 9 -6.86 -24.98 19.30
N LEU A 10 -6.30 -25.20 20.50
CA LEU A 10 -6.60 -24.38 21.68
C LEU A 10 -5.35 -23.95 22.49
N VAL A 11 -4.20 -23.73 21.84
CA VAL A 11 -2.96 -23.28 22.51
C VAL A 11 -2.55 -21.84 22.14
N GLY A 12 -3.29 -21.14 21.27
CA GLY A 12 -2.85 -19.83 20.75
C GLY A 12 -3.35 -18.56 21.47
N VAL A 13 -4.17 -18.64 22.51
CA VAL A 13 -4.80 -17.44 23.11
C VAL A 13 -4.12 -17.06 24.43
N LEU A 14 -2.82 -16.80 24.34
CA LEU A 14 -2.13 -15.93 25.28
C LEU A 14 -1.43 -14.86 24.46
N SER A 15 -2.25 -14.00 23.83
CA SER A 15 -1.79 -12.66 23.47
C SER A 15 -1.53 -11.92 24.78
N GLY A 16 -0.35 -12.16 25.36
CA GLY A 16 0.24 -11.20 26.26
C GLY A 16 0.26 -9.88 25.50
N SER A 17 -0.43 -8.88 26.03
CA SER A 17 -0.27 -7.51 25.60
C SER A 17 1.19 -7.15 25.83
N ALA A 18 2.02 -7.35 24.81
CA ALA A 18 3.33 -6.76 24.73
C ALA A 18 3.09 -5.24 24.73
N ARG A 19 3.13 -4.64 25.92
CA ARG A 19 3.43 -3.22 26.04
C ARG A 19 4.89 -3.09 25.64
N ALA A 20 5.13 -2.83 24.37
CA ALA A 20 6.35 -2.14 23.97
C ALA A 20 6.24 -0.76 24.63
N ASP A 21 6.94 -0.59 25.74
CA ASP A 21 7.35 0.74 26.17
C ASP A 21 8.38 1.13 25.12
N GLU A 22 7.94 1.84 24.07
CA GLU A 22 8.85 2.34 23.04
C GLU A 22 9.74 3.37 23.72
N GLU A 23 10.94 2.96 24.12
CA GLU A 23 12.02 3.90 24.42
C GLU A 23 12.19 4.79 23.19
N GLU A 24 11.89 6.07 23.39
CA GLU A 24 12.10 7.10 22.39
C GLU A 24 13.57 7.13 21.99
N SER A 25 13.85 7.17 20.68
CA SER A 25 15.23 7.10 20.22
C SER A 25 15.97 8.38 20.59
N ASP A 26 17.15 8.24 21.21
CA ASP A 26 18.03 9.38 21.49
C ASP A 26 18.69 9.97 20.22
N GLN A 27 18.47 9.34 19.05
CA GLN A 27 19.15 9.66 17.81
C GLN A 27 18.27 10.45 16.83
N ALA A 28 18.71 11.66 16.49
CA ALA A 28 18.00 12.55 15.58
C ALA A 28 17.72 11.91 14.20
N SER A 29 18.62 11.07 13.70
CA SER A 29 18.47 10.43 12.38
C SER A 29 17.32 9.43 12.35
N VAL A 30 17.14 8.68 13.44
CA VAL A 30 16.04 7.71 13.58
C VAL A 30 14.72 8.45 13.71
N LEU A 31 14.68 9.53 14.50
CA LEU A 31 13.48 10.35 14.67
C LEU A 31 13.07 11.07 13.37
N ALA A 32 14.04 11.58 12.59
CA ALA A 32 13.78 12.15 11.27
C ALA A 32 13.21 11.12 10.27
N GLU A 33 13.72 9.88 10.31
CA GLU A 33 13.18 8.77 9.53
C GLU A 33 11.76 8.39 9.98
N GLN A 34 11.49 8.38 11.27
CA GLN A 34 10.13 8.17 11.80
C GLN A 34 9.18 9.28 11.36
N ALA A 35 9.63 10.54 11.33
CA ALA A 35 8.84 11.65 10.81
C ALA A 35 8.49 11.46 9.32
N ILE A 36 9.45 11.03 8.49
CA ILE A 36 9.20 10.66 7.08
C ILE A 36 8.13 9.56 7.00
N SER A 37 8.24 8.55 7.85
CA SER A 37 7.27 7.45 7.93
C SER A 37 5.86 7.94 8.31
N LEU A 38 5.76 8.89 9.25
CA LEU A 38 4.48 9.47 9.67
C LEU A 38 3.86 10.35 8.57
N ILE A 39 4.68 11.08 7.80
CA ILE A 39 4.24 11.84 6.62
C ILE A 39 3.68 10.88 5.56
N ALA A 40 4.44 9.85 5.22
CA ALA A 40 4.10 8.85 4.22
C ALA A 40 2.81 8.06 4.53
N ASN A 41 2.41 7.98 5.80
CA ASN A 41 1.21 7.28 6.27
C ASN A 41 0.07 8.22 6.69
N ASP A 42 0.15 9.52 6.38
CA ASP A 42 -0.88 10.52 6.72
C ASP A 42 -1.29 10.47 8.21
N ALA A 43 -0.29 10.37 9.11
CA ALA A 43 -0.52 10.16 10.54
C ALA A 43 -1.03 11.42 11.28
N GLY A 44 -1.24 12.52 10.56
CA GLY A 44 -1.71 13.81 11.07
C GLY A 44 -0.59 14.78 11.47
N ASP A 45 -0.87 16.07 11.32
CA ASP A 45 0.09 17.18 11.44
C ASP A 45 0.76 17.24 12.81
N ALA A 46 -0.02 17.06 13.88
CA ALA A 46 0.48 17.12 15.24
C ALA A 46 1.56 16.06 15.52
N ARG A 47 1.34 14.82 15.06
CA ARG A 47 2.31 13.72 15.28
C ARG A 47 3.57 13.88 14.45
N VAL A 48 3.42 14.39 13.23
CA VAL A 48 4.58 14.67 12.37
C VAL A 48 5.41 15.80 12.98
N ALA A 49 4.78 16.91 13.36
CA ALA A 49 5.47 18.06 13.96
C ALA A 49 6.16 17.68 15.27
N GLU A 50 5.47 16.94 16.15
CA GLU A 50 6.03 16.38 17.40
C GLU A 50 7.31 15.59 17.11
N ARG A 51 7.25 14.62 16.18
CA ARG A 51 8.41 13.78 15.87
C ARG A 51 9.58 14.55 15.24
N ILE A 52 9.29 15.59 14.46
CA ILE A 52 10.33 16.48 13.91
C ILE A 52 10.96 17.32 15.02
N ASP A 53 10.17 17.82 15.97
CA ASP A 53 10.70 18.55 17.13
C ASP A 53 11.55 17.63 18.03
N ASP A 54 11.13 16.38 18.25
CA ASP A 54 11.93 15.38 18.96
C ASP A 54 13.29 15.20 18.27
N ALA A 55 13.33 15.10 16.94
CA ALA A 55 14.60 15.03 16.20
C ALA A 55 15.48 16.28 16.42
N LEU A 56 14.88 17.45 16.56
CA LEU A 56 15.57 18.70 16.89
C LEU A 56 16.03 18.79 18.34
N MET A 57 15.40 18.05 19.26
CA MET A 57 15.75 18.01 20.69
C MET A 57 16.59 16.80 21.12
N ALA A 58 16.69 15.78 20.26
CA ALA A 58 17.45 14.56 20.49
C ALA A 58 18.89 14.81 21.00
N PRO A 59 19.41 14.04 21.97
CA PRO A 59 20.79 14.17 22.45
C PRO A 59 21.84 13.93 21.37
N GLU A 60 21.64 12.93 20.50
CA GLU A 60 22.56 12.55 19.44
C GLU A 60 22.13 13.16 18.10
N LYS A 61 23.02 13.95 17.49
CA LYS A 61 22.73 14.75 16.28
C LYS A 61 23.46 14.24 15.04
N GLU A 62 24.21 13.16 15.17
CA GLU A 62 25.03 12.60 14.10
C GLU A 62 24.17 12.13 12.92
N GLY A 63 24.64 12.41 11.70
CA GLY A 63 24.00 11.93 10.47
C GLY A 63 22.77 12.72 10.02
N VAL A 64 22.49 13.88 10.62
CA VAL A 64 21.35 14.75 10.25
C VAL A 64 21.76 16.20 10.09
N ASP A 65 21.32 16.85 9.00
CA ASP A 65 21.35 18.31 8.88
C ASP A 65 20.15 18.95 9.59
N LEU A 66 20.39 19.45 10.81
CA LEU A 66 19.34 20.09 11.62
C LEU A 66 18.76 21.37 11.01
N ALA A 67 19.46 22.03 10.08
CA ALA A 67 18.92 23.20 9.41
C ALA A 67 17.81 22.81 8.42
N LEU A 68 17.94 21.65 7.77
CA LEU A 68 16.92 21.10 6.90
C LEU A 68 15.75 20.51 7.70
N VAL A 69 16.01 19.88 8.85
CA VAL A 69 14.96 19.41 9.76
C VAL A 69 14.10 20.57 10.28
N ARG A 70 14.71 21.70 10.66
CA ARG A 70 13.94 22.92 11.03
C ARG A 70 13.09 23.45 9.89
N GLN A 71 13.61 23.45 8.66
CA GLN A 71 12.83 23.86 7.50
C GLN A 71 11.65 22.91 7.23
N ALA A 72 11.81 21.61 7.50
CA ALA A 72 10.72 20.66 7.41
C ALA A 72 9.63 20.95 8.45
N LEU A 73 10.02 21.29 9.70
CA LEU A 73 9.08 21.70 10.74
C LEU A 73 8.27 22.94 10.31
N ASP A 74 8.94 23.97 9.79
CA ASP A 74 8.30 25.19 9.29
C ASP A 74 7.30 24.95 8.15
N VAL A 75 7.44 23.84 7.41
CA VAL A 75 6.50 23.45 6.35
C VAL A 75 5.29 22.74 6.96
N VAL A 76 5.51 21.83 7.91
CA VAL A 76 4.44 21.02 8.54
C VAL A 76 3.58 21.84 9.50
N GLU A 77 4.15 22.82 10.19
CA GLU A 77 3.39 23.68 11.13
C GLU A 77 2.45 24.68 10.43
N ARG A 78 2.57 24.85 9.10
CA ARG A 78 1.69 25.75 8.37
C ARG A 78 0.26 25.21 8.36
N PRO A 79 -0.73 26.06 8.65
CA PRO A 79 -2.13 25.63 8.63
C PRO A 79 -2.55 25.23 7.21
N GLY A 80 -3.26 24.11 7.09
CA GLY A 80 -3.76 23.62 5.82
C GLY A 80 -2.71 22.81 5.06
N ARG A 81 -2.22 21.74 5.68
CA ARG A 81 -1.29 20.80 5.08
C ARG A 81 -1.89 20.21 3.79
N THR A 82 -1.10 20.22 2.73
CA THR A 82 -1.47 19.74 1.39
C THR A 82 -0.48 18.67 0.96
N GLU A 83 -0.83 17.81 0.01
CA GLU A 83 0.10 16.80 -0.52
C GLU A 83 1.43 17.43 -0.99
N ALA A 84 1.39 18.64 -1.56
CA ALA A 84 2.62 19.35 -1.96
C ALA A 84 3.48 19.83 -0.77
N ALA A 85 2.87 20.10 0.39
CA ALA A 85 3.61 20.40 1.62
C ALA A 85 4.27 19.15 2.18
N ASP A 86 3.60 17.99 2.08
CA ASP A 86 4.08 16.69 2.54
C ASP A 86 5.28 16.24 1.72
N GLU A 87 5.15 16.27 0.40
CA GLU A 87 6.25 15.97 -0.52
C GLU A 87 7.47 16.86 -0.24
N ARG A 88 7.23 18.14 0.07
CA ARG A 88 8.31 19.08 0.38
C ARG A 88 8.95 18.80 1.74
N ALA A 89 8.17 18.50 2.77
CA ALA A 89 8.67 18.15 4.09
C ALA A 89 9.46 16.84 4.05
N GLU A 90 8.94 15.83 3.34
CA GLU A 90 9.61 14.56 3.11
C GLU A 90 10.95 14.76 2.37
N ALA A 91 10.96 15.55 1.29
CA ALA A 91 12.19 15.85 0.56
C ALA A 91 13.24 16.55 1.43
N LEU A 92 12.83 17.50 2.29
CA LEU A 92 13.74 18.19 3.22
C LEU A 92 14.32 17.24 4.27
N LEU A 93 13.49 16.34 4.82
CA LEU A 93 13.95 15.35 5.80
C LEU A 93 14.87 14.29 5.16
N LEU A 94 14.56 13.85 3.94
CA LEU A 94 15.43 12.93 3.18
C LEU A 94 16.78 13.57 2.87
N ASP A 95 16.78 14.84 2.44
CA ASP A 95 18.02 15.58 2.19
C ASP A 95 18.81 15.80 3.49
N ALA A 96 18.12 16.05 4.61
CA ALA A 96 18.75 16.14 5.93
C ALA A 96 19.49 14.87 6.32
N LEU A 97 19.04 13.70 5.84
CA LEU A 97 19.68 12.40 6.04
C LEU A 97 20.73 12.06 4.97
N GLY A 98 21.07 13.00 4.09
CA GLY A 98 22.01 12.78 2.98
C GLY A 98 21.42 11.91 1.85
N GLY A 99 20.10 11.94 1.69
CA GLY A 99 19.37 11.23 0.64
C GLY A 99 19.22 9.72 0.87
N LYS A 100 19.51 9.24 2.08
CA LYS A 100 19.39 7.82 2.45
C LYS A 100 18.79 7.69 3.84
N LEU A 101 17.84 6.79 4.00
CA LEU A 101 17.30 6.47 5.32
C LEU A 101 18.34 5.69 6.14
N PRO A 102 18.56 6.00 7.42
CA PRO A 102 19.47 5.29 8.32
C PRO A 102 19.25 3.78 8.33
N SER A 103 18.00 3.33 8.27
CA SER A 103 17.64 1.92 8.25
C SER A 103 17.71 1.29 6.85
N ALA A 104 17.98 2.06 5.79
CA ALA A 104 18.06 1.53 4.42
C ALA A 104 19.18 0.49 4.28
N PRO A 105 18.91 -0.70 3.69
CA PRO A 105 19.94 -1.69 3.46
C PRO A 105 21.04 -1.13 2.55
N LYS A 106 22.31 -1.45 2.86
CA LYS A 106 23.46 -1.05 2.05
C LYS A 106 23.27 -1.54 0.62
N THR A 107 23.35 -0.62 -0.34
CA THR A 107 23.18 -0.89 -1.77
C THR A 107 24.02 -2.09 -2.21
N GLY A 108 23.38 -3.14 -2.74
CA GLY A 108 24.04 -4.38 -3.17
C GLY A 108 24.00 -5.54 -2.17
N THR A 109 23.39 -5.35 -1.00
CA THR A 109 23.20 -6.41 0.00
C THR A 109 21.71 -6.74 0.03
N PHE A 110 21.35 -7.96 -0.36
CA PHE A 110 19.99 -8.46 -0.17
C PHE A 110 19.75 -8.68 1.33
N ALA A 111 18.61 -8.21 1.84
CA ALA A 111 18.20 -8.50 3.20
C ALA A 111 18.13 -10.02 3.39
N THR A 112 18.91 -10.53 4.33
CA THR A 112 18.84 -11.95 4.73
C THR A 112 17.65 -12.13 5.67
N GLY A 113 17.00 -13.29 5.70
CA GLY A 113 15.75 -13.51 6.46
C GLY A 113 15.82 -13.29 7.98
N THR A 114 16.98 -12.89 8.51
CA THR A 114 17.22 -12.48 9.90
C THR A 114 17.32 -10.95 10.09
N GLU A 115 17.52 -10.19 9.02
CA GLU A 115 17.39 -8.73 8.98
C GLU A 115 16.04 -8.42 8.33
N THR A 116 15.14 -7.78 9.06
CA THR A 116 13.84 -7.35 8.51
C THR A 116 14.09 -6.30 7.42
N GLY A 117 14.17 -6.75 6.17
CA GLY A 117 14.42 -5.95 4.97
C GLY A 117 13.26 -5.02 4.58
N THR A 118 12.75 -4.26 5.53
CA THR A 118 11.61 -3.35 5.38
C THR A 118 11.95 -2.02 6.05
N SER A 119 12.86 -1.29 5.42
CA SER A 119 13.05 0.16 5.62
C SER A 119 12.81 0.94 4.33
N THR A 120 12.06 0.34 3.42
CA THR A 120 11.34 1.14 2.46
C THR A 120 10.15 1.72 3.20
N VAL A 121 10.24 2.99 3.58
CA VAL A 121 9.05 3.84 3.73
C VAL A 121 8.42 3.88 2.34
N LEU A 122 7.65 2.85 2.02
CA LEU A 122 6.75 2.89 0.89
C LEU A 122 5.66 3.86 1.34
N GLY A 123 5.65 5.06 0.74
CA GLY A 123 4.44 5.89 0.75
C GLY A 123 3.25 5.00 0.48
N GLU A 124 2.15 5.21 1.23
CA GLU A 124 0.92 4.43 1.12
C GLU A 124 0.69 4.12 -0.36
N PHE A 125 0.69 2.83 -0.73
CA PHE A 125 0.32 2.43 -2.08
C PHE A 125 -1.15 2.84 -2.25
N ARG A 126 -1.38 4.06 -2.72
CA ARG A 126 -2.67 4.55 -3.18
C ARG A 126 -2.80 4.06 -4.61
N PRO A 127 -3.43 2.90 -4.87
CA PRO A 127 -3.75 2.53 -6.24
C PRO A 127 -4.53 3.70 -6.82
N ALA A 128 -4.01 4.26 -7.91
CA ALA A 128 -4.65 5.39 -8.55
C ALA A 128 -6.10 4.99 -8.87
N ARG A 129 -7.05 5.74 -8.31
CA ARG A 129 -8.47 5.43 -8.45
C ARG A 129 -8.90 5.78 -9.87
N GLY A 130 -9.07 4.77 -10.72
CA GLY A 130 -9.57 4.92 -12.08
C GLY A 130 -8.54 4.52 -13.14
N VAL A 131 -8.75 4.96 -14.38
CA VAL A 131 -7.80 4.72 -15.48
C VAL A 131 -6.67 5.72 -15.33
N SER A 132 -5.57 5.28 -14.74
CA SER A 132 -4.47 6.15 -14.34
C SER A 132 -3.26 6.07 -15.26
N ASP A 133 -3.10 4.94 -15.93
CA ASP A 133 -2.04 4.69 -16.89
C ASP A 133 -2.60 4.25 -18.25
N THR A 134 -1.77 4.39 -19.28
CA THR A 134 -2.01 3.87 -20.62
C THR A 134 -2.29 2.37 -20.59
N GLY A 135 -1.64 1.62 -19.69
CA GLY A 135 -1.92 0.20 -19.47
C GLY A 135 -3.37 -0.07 -19.05
N ASP A 136 -3.88 0.69 -18.07
CA ASP A 136 -5.27 0.58 -17.60
C ASP A 136 -6.27 0.88 -18.72
N ALA A 137 -5.98 1.90 -19.54
CA ALA A 137 -6.82 2.28 -20.67
C ALA A 137 -6.90 1.17 -21.73
N VAL A 138 -5.78 0.52 -22.01
CA VAL A 138 -5.70 -0.61 -22.94
C VAL A 138 -6.47 -1.81 -22.41
N LEU A 139 -6.30 -2.15 -21.13
CA LEU A 139 -7.03 -3.25 -20.50
C LEU A 139 -8.54 -3.02 -20.48
N LEU A 140 -8.97 -1.80 -20.13
CA LEU A 140 -10.38 -1.42 -20.16
C LEU A 140 -10.94 -1.48 -21.59
N GLY A 141 -10.19 -1.00 -22.58
CA GLY A 141 -10.55 -1.08 -23.99
C GLY A 141 -10.71 -2.51 -24.48
N LEU A 142 -9.78 -3.41 -24.13
CA LEU A 142 -9.86 -4.83 -24.46
C LEU A 142 -11.06 -5.51 -23.81
N ALA A 143 -11.34 -5.22 -22.53
CA ALA A 143 -12.49 -5.76 -21.83
C ALA A 143 -13.82 -5.30 -22.46
N GLY A 144 -13.92 -4.02 -22.82
CA GLY A 144 -15.06 -3.46 -23.54
C GLY A 144 -15.25 -4.12 -24.92
N ALA A 145 -14.17 -4.24 -25.69
CA ALA A 145 -14.20 -4.87 -27.01
C ALA A 145 -14.62 -6.34 -26.94
N ALA A 146 -14.12 -7.10 -25.96
CA ALA A 146 -14.52 -8.49 -25.74
C ALA A 146 -16.01 -8.62 -25.38
N THR A 147 -16.51 -7.71 -24.53
CA THR A 147 -17.92 -7.71 -24.11
C THR A 147 -18.86 -7.40 -25.29
N VAL A 148 -18.58 -6.33 -26.03
CA VAL A 148 -19.36 -5.94 -27.20
C VAL A 148 -19.26 -6.98 -28.31
N GLY A 149 -18.06 -7.49 -28.57
CA GLY A 149 -17.81 -8.55 -29.53
C GLY A 149 -18.59 -9.82 -29.20
N GLY A 150 -18.57 -10.25 -27.93
CA GLY A 150 -19.32 -11.41 -27.45
C GLY A 150 -20.83 -11.25 -27.59
N LEU A 151 -21.38 -10.09 -27.22
CA LEU A 151 -22.80 -9.76 -27.40
C LEU A 151 -23.21 -9.78 -28.88
N TRP A 152 -22.40 -9.16 -29.74
CA TRP A 152 -22.66 -9.13 -31.17
C TRP A 152 -22.61 -10.53 -31.79
N LEU A 153 -21.61 -11.34 -31.42
CA LEU A 153 -21.48 -12.71 -31.92
C LEU A 153 -22.64 -13.58 -31.43
N SER A 154 -23.03 -13.43 -30.17
CA SER A 154 -24.18 -14.12 -29.57
C SER A 154 -25.46 -13.81 -30.33
N HIS A 155 -25.70 -12.54 -30.66
CA HIS A 155 -26.87 -12.16 -31.45
C HIS A 155 -26.78 -12.66 -32.89
N ARG A 156 -25.61 -12.57 -33.53
CA ARG A 156 -25.43 -12.94 -34.94
C ARG A 156 -25.52 -14.44 -35.18
N LEU A 157 -24.97 -15.24 -34.27
CA LEU A 157 -24.94 -16.70 -34.37
C LEU A 157 -26.12 -17.36 -33.66
N ARG A 158 -27.08 -16.58 -33.14
CA ARG A 158 -28.26 -17.11 -32.47
C ARG A 158 -29.08 -17.96 -33.46
N PRO A 159 -29.26 -19.27 -33.20
CA PRO A 159 -30.12 -20.09 -34.02
C PRO A 159 -31.56 -19.56 -33.97
N PRO A 160 -32.27 -19.50 -35.11
CA PRO A 160 -33.65 -19.02 -35.16
C PRO A 160 -34.63 -19.99 -34.48
N HIS A 161 -34.19 -21.21 -34.14
CA HIS A 161 -35.06 -22.26 -33.61
C HIS A 161 -34.86 -22.43 -32.11
N THR A 162 -35.97 -22.44 -31.38
CA THR A 162 -36.00 -22.81 -29.96
C THR A 162 -36.09 -24.34 -29.85
N ILE A 163 -35.56 -24.93 -28.78
CA ILE A 163 -35.55 -26.41 -28.58
C ILE A 163 -36.97 -27.01 -28.70
N ARG A 164 -38.01 -26.27 -28.26
CA ARG A 164 -39.41 -26.65 -28.44
C ARG A 164 -39.85 -26.83 -29.90
N GLN A 165 -39.29 -26.05 -30.82
CA GLN A 165 -39.63 -26.17 -32.25
C GLN A 165 -38.99 -27.41 -32.89
N LEU A 166 -37.79 -27.81 -32.43
CA LEU A 166 -37.13 -29.03 -32.88
C LEU A 166 -37.84 -30.29 -32.33
N GLU A 167 -38.38 -30.25 -31.11
CA GLU A 167 -39.19 -31.34 -30.56
C GLU A 167 -40.48 -31.60 -31.37
N HIS A 168 -41.16 -30.55 -31.83
CA HIS A 168 -42.38 -30.69 -32.64
C HIS A 168 -42.11 -31.26 -34.04
N THR A 169 -41.03 -30.83 -34.72
CA THR A 169 -40.70 -31.37 -36.05
C THR A 169 -40.28 -32.84 -35.99
N THR A 170 -39.56 -33.24 -34.94
CA THR A 170 -39.15 -34.64 -34.78
C THR A 170 -40.34 -35.54 -34.43
N ALA A 171 -41.32 -35.04 -33.68
CA ALA A 171 -42.54 -35.79 -33.35
C ALA A 171 -43.46 -35.98 -34.58
N GLU A 172 -43.61 -34.96 -35.43
CA GLU A 172 -44.42 -35.06 -36.66
C GLU A 172 -43.79 -35.98 -37.74
N GLU A 173 -42.46 -36.12 -37.75
CA GLU A 173 -41.75 -36.97 -38.72
C GLU A 173 -41.73 -38.46 -38.32
N VAL A 174 -41.93 -38.77 -37.03
CA VAL A 174 -42.03 -40.15 -36.52
C VAL A 174 -43.45 -40.74 -36.68
N GLU A 175 -44.46 -39.90 -36.93
CA GLU A 175 -45.86 -40.32 -37.10
C GLU A 175 -46.27 -40.58 -38.57
N ARG A 176 -45.33 -40.45 -39.52
CA ARG A 176 -45.49 -40.89 -40.93
C ARG A 176 -44.73 -42.17 -41.22
#